data_AF-A0A0Q9N4V9-F1
#
_entry.id   AF-A0A0Q9N4V9-F1
#
_cell.length_a   1.000
_cell.length_b   1.000
_cell.length_c   1.000
_cell.angle_alpha   90.00
_cell.angle_beta   90.00
_cell.angle_gamma   90.00
#
_symmetry.space_group_name_H-M   'P 1'
#
loop_
_entity.id
_entity.type
_entity.pdbx_description
1 polymer ?
#
loop_
_entity_poly.entity_id
_entity_poly.type
_entity_poly.pdbx_seq_one_letter_code
_entity_poly.pdbx_strand_id
1 'polypeptide(L)'
;MKIERLSQDKIRIFLTFDDLTERGIQKDDMWREIPKVHELFSEMMDQAYSELGFDPSGPLAVEVFALPAQGMVVIVTRGKLDLYASSDAYDDHEAEEVYEMEVTLEQSDLISYAFRDFEDLLRVSKVINPLLMEGGTLYSYKGKYILQLEPVDLEENKYQALIAVLSEFGEASSVTLAVLEEYGKTIIADDAVKVLCRHFK
;
A
#
# COMPACT_ATOMS: atom_id res chain seq x y z
N MET A 1 -0.24 15.33 6.44
CA MET A 1 0.46 14.72 5.30
C MET A 1 1.97 14.71 5.53
N LYS A 2 2.69 13.67 5.11
CA LYS A 2 4.15 13.60 5.19
C LYS A 2 4.76 13.15 3.86
N ILE A 3 5.68 13.94 3.30
CA ILE A 3 6.42 13.61 2.08
C ILE A 3 7.82 13.17 2.47
N GLU A 4 8.31 12.10 1.86
CA GLU A 4 9.66 11.55 2.04
C GLU A 4 10.28 11.26 0.68
N ARG A 5 11.51 11.73 0.46
CA ARG A 5 12.26 11.45 -0.75
C ARG A 5 12.90 10.06 -0.66
N LEU A 6 12.47 9.13 -1.51
CA LEU A 6 13.10 7.80 -1.61
C LEU A 6 14.34 7.82 -2.50
N SER A 7 14.34 8.62 -3.55
CA SER A 7 15.44 8.78 -4.52
C SER A 7 15.33 10.11 -5.28
N GLN A 8 16.22 10.35 -6.24
CA GLN A 8 16.14 11.54 -7.07
C GLN A 8 14.86 11.58 -7.92
N ASP A 9 14.43 10.41 -8.39
CA ASP A 9 13.28 10.20 -9.27
C ASP A 9 12.09 9.53 -8.57
N LYS A 10 12.15 9.32 -7.24
CA LYS A 10 11.11 8.58 -6.52
C LYS A 10 10.80 9.25 -5.18
N ILE A 11 9.53 9.54 -4.94
CA ILE A 11 9.05 10.09 -3.67
C ILE A 11 7.97 9.18 -3.08
N ARG A 12 7.89 9.20 -1.74
CA ARG A 12 6.88 8.52 -0.96
C ARG A 12 6.08 9.56 -0.20
N ILE A 13 4.77 9.42 -0.23
CA ILE A 13 3.84 10.31 0.45
C ILE A 13 2.98 9.46 1.36
N PHE A 14 2.88 9.87 2.62
CA PHE A 14 2.05 9.25 3.63
C PHE A 14 0.89 10.18 3.94
N LEU A 15 -0.32 9.69 3.66
CA LEU A 15 -1.59 10.34 3.98
C LEU A 15 -2.22 9.62 5.15
N THR A 16 -2.54 10.36 6.22
CA THR A 16 -3.35 9.79 7.31
C THR A 16 -4.82 9.73 6.91
N PHE A 17 -5.63 8.98 7.65
CA PHE A 17 -7.08 8.99 7.47
C PHE A 17 -7.70 10.37 7.74
N ASP A 18 -7.13 11.12 8.69
CA ASP A 18 -7.54 12.49 8.97
C ASP A 18 -7.26 13.41 7.77
N ASP A 19 -6.08 13.28 7.12
CA ASP A 19 -5.73 14.06 5.92
C ASP A 19 -6.69 13.82 4.75
N LEU A 20 -7.17 12.57 4.59
CA LEU A 20 -8.14 12.17 3.58
C LEU A 20 -9.53 12.73 3.89
N THR A 21 -9.93 12.66 5.16
CA THR A 21 -11.23 13.15 5.64
C THR A 21 -11.34 14.67 5.55
N GLU A 22 -10.28 15.41 5.90
CA GLU A 22 -10.21 16.87 5.75
C GLU A 22 -10.38 17.34 4.30
N ARG A 23 -9.93 16.52 3.35
CA ARG A 23 -10.05 16.80 1.90
C ARG A 23 -11.33 16.22 1.28
N GLY A 24 -12.19 15.59 2.07
CA GLY A 24 -13.44 14.99 1.57
C GLY A 24 -13.21 13.83 0.59
N ILE A 25 -12.06 13.17 0.68
CA ILE A 25 -11.69 12.04 -0.16
C ILE A 25 -11.95 10.77 0.66
N GLN A 26 -12.97 10.00 0.29
CA GLN A 26 -13.15 8.67 0.87
C GLN A 26 -12.15 7.69 0.27
N LYS A 27 -11.87 6.60 1.00
CA LYS A 27 -11.03 5.50 0.51
C LYS A 27 -11.47 5.10 -0.91
N ASP A 28 -12.78 4.98 -1.14
CA ASP A 28 -13.41 4.63 -2.43
C ASP A 28 -13.36 5.70 -3.54
N ASP A 29 -13.13 6.96 -3.20
CA ASP A 29 -13.09 8.07 -4.17
C ASP A 29 -11.74 8.16 -4.89
N MET A 30 -10.67 7.70 -4.25
CA MET A 30 -9.30 7.65 -4.80
C MET A 30 -9.19 6.83 -6.09
N TRP A 31 -10.15 5.93 -6.34
CA TRP A 31 -10.17 5.02 -7.50
C TRP A 31 -11.22 5.39 -8.55
N ARG A 32 -12.22 6.21 -8.19
CA ARG A 32 -13.37 6.52 -9.05
C ARG A 32 -13.34 7.94 -9.59
N GLU A 33 -12.79 8.88 -8.83
CA GLU A 33 -12.79 10.29 -9.18
C GLU A 33 -11.39 10.76 -9.58
N ILE A 34 -11.02 10.38 -10.81
CA ILE A 34 -9.83 10.89 -11.53
C ILE A 34 -9.61 12.40 -11.28
N PRO A 35 -10.63 13.30 -11.32
CA PRO A 35 -10.41 14.74 -11.14
C PRO A 35 -9.94 15.16 -9.74
N LYS A 36 -10.51 14.61 -8.65
CA LYS A 36 -10.12 14.98 -7.27
C LYS A 36 -8.74 14.46 -6.91
N VAL A 37 -8.42 13.29 -7.44
CA VAL A 37 -7.13 12.64 -7.27
C VAL A 37 -6.04 13.41 -8.01
N HIS A 38 -6.32 13.93 -9.20
CA HIS A 38 -5.42 14.84 -9.91
C HIS A 38 -5.13 16.11 -9.10
N GLU A 39 -6.13 16.75 -8.50
CA GLU A 39 -5.92 17.97 -7.69
C GLU A 39 -4.99 17.69 -6.49
N LEU A 40 -5.21 16.59 -5.78
CA LEU A 40 -4.35 16.14 -4.70
C LEU A 40 -2.90 15.90 -5.16
N PHE A 41 -2.72 15.27 -6.33
CA PHE A 41 -1.39 14.99 -6.87
C PHE A 41 -0.68 16.24 -7.37
N SER A 42 -1.40 17.19 -7.97
CA SER A 42 -0.85 18.49 -8.36
C SER A 42 -0.32 19.25 -7.13
N GLU A 43 -1.10 19.31 -6.04
CA GLU A 43 -0.63 19.90 -4.78
C GLU A 43 0.62 19.19 -4.24
N MET A 44 0.65 17.86 -4.31
CA MET A 44 1.81 17.07 -3.89
C MET A 44 3.05 17.33 -4.75
N MET A 45 2.91 17.50 -6.07
CA MET A 45 4.01 17.82 -6.98
C MET A 45 4.54 19.23 -6.72
N ASP A 46 3.66 20.21 -6.52
CA ASP A 46 4.06 21.58 -6.19
C ASP A 46 4.82 21.64 -4.87
N GLN A 47 4.35 20.91 -3.85
CA GLN A 47 5.03 20.85 -2.56
C GLN A 47 6.38 20.10 -2.67
N ALA A 48 6.45 19.01 -3.43
CA ALA A 48 7.70 18.29 -3.66
C ALA A 48 8.71 19.11 -4.50
N TYR A 49 8.24 19.92 -5.45
CA TYR A 49 9.08 20.85 -6.20
C TYR A 49 9.66 21.93 -5.29
N SER A 50 8.81 22.56 -4.47
CA SER A 50 9.21 23.64 -3.54
C SER A 50 10.12 23.15 -2.40
N GLU A 51 9.83 22.01 -1.79
CA GLU A 51 10.55 21.52 -0.60
C GLU A 51 11.76 20.64 -0.94
N LEU A 52 11.70 19.87 -2.03
CA LEU A 52 12.68 18.83 -2.35
C LEU A 52 13.40 19.05 -3.69
N GLY A 53 13.01 20.07 -4.45
CA GLY A 53 13.50 20.31 -5.81
C GLY A 53 13.17 19.15 -6.75
N PHE A 54 12.06 18.44 -6.49
CA PHE A 54 11.59 17.36 -7.33
C PHE A 54 10.88 17.97 -8.54
N ASP A 55 11.52 17.94 -9.70
CA ASP A 55 10.94 18.41 -10.96
C ASP A 55 10.04 17.31 -11.57
N PRO A 56 8.72 17.53 -11.64
CA PRO A 56 7.78 16.58 -12.21
C PRO A 56 7.83 16.49 -13.74
N SER A 57 8.81 17.11 -14.41
CA SER A 57 8.96 17.02 -15.87
C SER A 57 9.06 15.56 -16.38
N GLY A 58 8.01 15.12 -17.09
CA GLY A 58 7.93 13.81 -17.76
C GLY A 58 6.81 12.89 -17.26
N PRO A 59 6.73 11.64 -17.77
CA PRO A 59 5.71 10.69 -17.37
C PRO A 59 5.91 10.27 -15.91
N LEU A 60 4.83 10.32 -15.12
CA LEU A 60 4.85 9.95 -13.71
C LEU A 60 4.09 8.63 -13.51
N ALA A 61 4.77 7.64 -12.96
CA ALA A 61 4.17 6.40 -12.51
C ALA A 61 3.74 6.53 -11.05
N VAL A 62 2.47 6.25 -10.76
CA VAL A 62 1.90 6.37 -9.41
C VAL A 62 1.42 5.01 -8.91
N GLU A 63 1.94 4.61 -7.75
CA GLU A 63 1.57 3.39 -7.03
C GLU A 63 0.89 3.80 -5.72
N VAL A 64 -0.27 3.21 -5.39
CA VAL A 64 -1.04 3.55 -4.18
C VAL A 64 -1.24 2.31 -3.32
N PHE A 65 -0.78 2.36 -2.08
CA PHE A 65 -0.92 1.30 -1.10
C PHE A 65 -1.82 1.76 0.05
N ALA A 66 -2.96 1.08 0.24
CA ALA A 66 -3.78 1.29 1.42
C ALA A 66 -3.21 0.50 2.60
N LEU A 67 -2.88 1.18 3.71
CA LEU A 67 -2.46 0.53 4.94
C LEU A 67 -3.64 0.50 5.92
N PRO A 68 -4.15 -0.69 6.28
CA PRO A 68 -5.26 -0.79 7.21
C PRO A 68 -4.92 -0.10 8.55
N ALA A 69 -5.80 0.80 9.01
CA ALA A 69 -5.67 1.61 10.24
C ALA A 69 -4.62 2.74 10.28
N GLN A 70 -3.74 2.87 9.28
CA GLN A 70 -2.69 3.91 9.26
C GLN A 70 -2.91 4.99 8.20
N GLY A 71 -3.67 4.68 7.14
CA GLY A 71 -3.97 5.61 6.04
C GLY A 71 -3.52 5.06 4.70
N MET A 72 -2.94 5.90 3.86
CA MET A 72 -2.53 5.54 2.50
C MET A 72 -1.08 5.97 2.24
N VAL A 73 -0.34 5.12 1.54
CA VAL A 73 1.01 5.42 1.04
C VAL A 73 0.93 5.56 -0.46
N VAL A 74 1.26 6.74 -0.97
CA VAL A 74 1.40 6.99 -2.39
C VAL A 74 2.89 7.00 -2.72
N ILE A 75 3.28 6.27 -3.74
CA ILE A 75 4.64 6.26 -4.26
C ILE A 75 4.59 6.80 -5.68
N VAL A 76 5.31 7.89 -5.92
CA VAL A 76 5.42 8.51 -7.24
C VAL A 76 6.83 8.27 -7.75
N THR A 77 6.92 7.69 -8.95
CA THR A 77 8.17 7.44 -9.65
C THR A 77 8.16 8.21 -10.96
N ARG A 78 9.17 9.05 -11.17
CA ARG A 78 9.39 9.74 -12.45
C ARG A 78 9.98 8.76 -13.46
N GLY A 79 9.27 8.56 -14.56
CA GLY A 79 9.76 7.87 -15.74
C GLY A 79 10.71 8.77 -16.53
N LYS A 80 11.78 8.20 -17.08
CA LYS A 80 12.61 8.89 -18.07
C LYS A 80 11.95 8.69 -19.43
N LEU A 81 11.39 9.75 -20.00
CA LEU A 81 11.06 9.74 -21.41
C LEU A 81 12.36 9.86 -22.20
N ASP A 82 12.69 8.84 -22.99
CA ASP A 82 13.71 8.98 -24.03
C ASP A 82 13.22 10.05 -25.02
N LEU A 83 13.94 11.18 -25.03
CA LEU A 83 13.70 12.36 -25.85
C LEU A 83 13.91 12.08 -27.35
N TYR A 84 13.01 11.34 -27.99
CA TYR A 84 13.02 11.15 -29.45
C TYR A 84 11.61 11.02 -30.07
N ALA A 85 10.70 11.92 -29.73
CA ALA A 85 9.54 12.29 -30.55
C ALA A 85 8.98 13.57 -29.93
N SER A 86 8.94 14.75 -30.54
CA SER A 86 8.97 15.13 -31.95
C SER A 86 9.46 16.58 -32.00
N SER A 87 10.41 16.88 -32.88
CA SER A 87 10.56 18.24 -33.37
C SER A 87 9.29 18.63 -34.13
N ASP A 88 9.03 19.93 -34.17
CA ASP A 88 8.05 20.60 -35.02
C ASP A 88 6.62 20.68 -34.50
N ALA A 89 6.33 21.72 -33.70
CA ALA A 89 5.44 22.79 -34.14
C ALA A 89 5.50 23.97 -33.16
N TYR A 90 5.73 25.16 -33.71
CA TYR A 90 5.47 26.43 -33.05
C TYR A 90 3.97 26.54 -32.75
N ASP A 91 3.57 26.63 -31.49
CA ASP A 91 2.38 27.41 -31.13
C ASP A 91 2.47 27.92 -29.68
N ASP A 92 2.17 29.20 -29.55
CA ASP A 92 2.16 30.00 -28.33
C ASP A 92 0.82 29.79 -27.62
N HIS A 93 0.67 28.62 -27.02
CA HIS A 93 -0.33 28.40 -26.00
C HIS A 93 0.38 27.82 -24.79
N GLU A 94 0.16 28.44 -23.62
CA GLU A 94 0.39 27.83 -22.32
C GLU A 94 -0.34 26.48 -22.31
N ALA A 95 0.32 25.44 -22.81
CA ALA A 95 -0.08 24.09 -22.55
C ALA A 95 0.07 23.97 -21.04
N GLU A 96 -1.05 23.99 -20.32
CA GLU A 96 -1.16 23.28 -19.05
C GLU A 96 -0.39 21.98 -19.28
N GLU A 97 0.76 21.82 -18.61
CA GLU A 97 1.57 20.62 -18.73
C GLU A 97 0.69 19.45 -18.26
N VAL A 98 -0.05 18.86 -19.19
CA VAL A 98 -0.89 17.71 -18.93
C VAL A 98 0.09 16.58 -18.70
N TYR A 99 0.42 16.35 -17.43
CA TYR A 99 1.25 15.26 -17.00
C TYR A 99 0.62 13.94 -17.48
N GLU A 100 1.29 13.24 -18.40
CA GLU A 100 0.87 11.91 -18.83
C GLU A 100 1.17 10.92 -17.69
N MET A 101 0.19 10.76 -16.80
CA MET A 101 0.28 9.89 -15.62
C MET A 101 -0.24 8.49 -15.95
N GLU A 102 0.66 7.51 -15.94
CA GLU A 102 0.28 6.10 -15.93
C GLU A 102 0.10 5.65 -14.47
N VAL A 103 -1.16 5.53 -14.05
CA VAL A 103 -1.50 5.01 -12.72
C VAL A 103 -1.62 3.49 -12.81
N THR A 104 -0.72 2.77 -12.16
CA THR A 104 -0.83 1.32 -11.98
C THR A 104 -1.32 1.07 -10.55
N LEU A 105 -2.60 0.77 -10.43
CA LEU A 105 -3.23 0.48 -9.13
C LEU A 105 -3.10 -1.01 -8.82
N GLU A 106 -2.05 -1.40 -8.10
CA GLU A 106 -2.00 -2.71 -7.46
C GLU A 106 -2.71 -2.64 -6.09
N GLN A 107 -4.04 -2.82 -6.10
CA GLN A 107 -4.76 -3.14 -4.87
C GLN A 107 -4.37 -4.56 -4.44
N SER A 108 -3.49 -4.64 -3.44
CA SER A 108 -3.38 -5.86 -2.66
C SER A 108 -4.22 -5.65 -1.40
N ASP A 109 -5.43 -6.22 -1.37
CA ASP A 109 -6.25 -6.30 -0.14
C ASP A 109 -5.62 -7.25 0.90
N LEU A 110 -4.41 -7.73 0.64
CA LEU A 110 -3.65 -8.62 1.49
C LEU A 110 -3.34 -7.96 2.83
N ILE A 111 -3.88 -8.54 3.89
CA ILE A 111 -3.58 -8.16 5.27
C ILE A 111 -2.27 -8.83 5.66
N SER A 112 -1.24 -8.05 5.98
CA SER A 112 0.08 -8.55 6.35
C SER A 112 0.46 -8.07 7.75
N TYR A 113 0.67 -9.01 8.67
CA TYR A 113 1.06 -8.71 10.06
C TYR A 113 2.30 -9.50 10.47
N ALA A 114 3.22 -8.81 11.16
CA ALA A 114 4.43 -9.36 11.70
C ALA A 114 4.34 -9.57 13.22
N PHE A 115 4.64 -10.78 13.65
CA PHE A 115 4.68 -11.21 15.05
C PHE A 115 6.12 -11.44 15.47
N ARG A 116 6.48 -10.97 16.66
CA ARG A 116 7.82 -11.16 17.23
C ARG A 116 7.98 -12.57 17.79
N ASP A 117 6.95 -13.05 18.48
CA ASP A 117 6.94 -14.35 19.13
C ASP A 117 5.92 -15.30 18.49
N PHE A 118 6.26 -16.58 18.45
CA PHE A 118 5.36 -17.62 17.92
C PHE A 118 4.12 -17.80 18.80
N GLU A 119 4.22 -17.56 20.11
CA GLU A 119 3.08 -17.64 21.04
C GLU A 119 1.99 -16.60 20.73
N ASP A 120 2.36 -15.38 20.35
CA ASP A 120 1.39 -14.35 19.98
C ASP A 120 0.68 -14.70 18.68
N LEU A 121 1.43 -15.27 17.71
CA LEU A 121 0.85 -15.84 16.49
C LEU A 121 -0.14 -16.97 16.80
N LEU A 122 0.16 -17.86 17.75
CA LEU A 122 -0.75 -18.94 18.15
C LEU A 122 -2.02 -18.40 18.81
N ARG A 123 -1.89 -17.42 19.71
CA ARG A 123 -3.04 -16.79 20.37
C ARG A 123 -3.95 -16.11 19.36
N VAL A 124 -3.40 -15.28 18.49
CA VAL A 124 -4.20 -14.55 17.50
C VAL A 124 -4.86 -15.52 16.53
N SER A 125 -4.15 -16.58 16.10
CA SER A 125 -4.71 -17.62 15.21
C SER A 125 -5.99 -18.22 15.79
N LYS A 126 -6.04 -18.50 17.10
CA LYS A 126 -7.24 -19.04 17.76
C LYS A 126 -8.40 -18.04 17.79
N VAL A 127 -8.09 -16.75 17.98
CA VAL A 127 -9.11 -15.68 18.05
C VAL A 127 -9.69 -15.38 16.67
N ILE A 128 -8.87 -15.38 15.62
CA ILE A 128 -9.28 -15.03 14.25
C ILE A 128 -9.81 -16.23 13.45
N ASN A 129 -9.51 -17.46 13.86
CA ASN A 129 -10.01 -18.68 13.21
C ASN A 129 -11.54 -18.68 12.96
N PRO A 130 -12.43 -18.26 13.89
CA PRO A 130 -13.87 -18.16 13.61
C PRO A 130 -14.26 -16.99 12.69
N LEU A 131 -13.38 -16.01 12.47
CA LEU A 131 -13.62 -14.84 11.62
C LEU A 131 -13.22 -15.08 10.15
N LEU A 132 -12.46 -16.13 9.89
CA LEU A 132 -11.91 -16.47 8.58
C LEU A 132 -12.59 -17.74 8.04
N MET A 133 -12.91 -17.77 6.75
CA MET A 133 -13.42 -18.99 6.11
C MET A 133 -12.27 -19.95 5.79
N GLU A 134 -11.31 -19.49 5.01
CA GLU A 134 -10.11 -20.20 4.56
C GLU A 134 -8.99 -19.17 4.38
N GLY A 135 -7.75 -19.65 4.43
CA GLY A 135 -6.60 -18.89 3.98
C GLY A 135 -5.60 -18.52 5.06
N GLY A 136 -4.49 -17.99 4.55
CA GLY A 136 -3.37 -17.52 5.32
C GLY A 136 -2.09 -18.23 4.94
N THR A 137 -1.05 -17.45 4.67
CA THR A 137 0.29 -17.96 4.44
C THR A 137 1.21 -17.43 5.52
N LEU A 138 1.96 -18.33 6.13
CA LEU A 138 2.90 -18.00 7.21
C LEU A 138 4.33 -18.07 6.69
N TYR A 139 5.05 -16.96 6.85
CA TYR A 139 6.45 -16.83 6.51
C TYR A 139 7.30 -16.53 7.75
N SER A 140 8.58 -16.88 7.68
CA SER A 140 9.62 -16.37 8.56
C SER A 140 10.53 -15.44 7.78
N TYR A 141 10.71 -14.22 8.27
CA TYR A 141 11.57 -13.23 7.63
C TYR A 141 12.21 -12.33 8.69
N LYS A 142 13.54 -12.13 8.62
CA LYS A 142 14.33 -11.30 9.55
C LYS A 142 14.04 -11.59 11.04
N GLY A 143 13.82 -12.87 11.38
CA GLY A 143 13.55 -13.30 12.76
C GLY A 143 12.14 -12.99 13.28
N LYS A 144 11.22 -12.54 12.42
CA LYS A 144 9.80 -12.37 12.72
C LYS A 144 8.96 -13.39 11.94
N TYR A 145 7.74 -13.63 12.42
CA TYR A 145 6.73 -14.43 11.75
C TYR A 145 5.76 -13.50 11.02
N ILE A 146 5.62 -13.64 9.71
CA ILE A 146 4.73 -12.80 8.91
C ILE A 146 3.55 -13.64 8.45
N LEU A 147 2.36 -13.26 8.91
CA LEU A 147 1.10 -13.85 8.47
C LEU A 147 0.49 -12.94 7.41
N GLN A 148 0.28 -13.49 6.22
CA GLN A 148 -0.46 -12.83 5.14
C GLN A 148 -1.82 -13.49 5.01
N LEU A 149 -2.89 -12.69 4.94
CA LEU A 149 -4.28 -13.13 4.81
C LEU A 149 -4.93 -12.41 3.64
N GLU A 150 -5.61 -13.15 2.79
CA GLU A 150 -6.47 -12.59 1.75
C GLU A 150 -7.90 -12.50 2.30
N PRO A 151 -8.47 -11.29 2.42
CA PRO A 151 -9.81 -11.11 2.99
C PRO A 151 -10.91 -11.37 1.95
N VAL A 152 -10.87 -12.54 1.30
CA VAL A 152 -11.89 -12.92 0.31
C VAL A 152 -13.24 -13.07 1.02
N ASP A 153 -14.27 -12.43 0.46
CA ASP A 153 -15.66 -12.49 0.94
C ASP A 153 -15.89 -12.04 2.41
N LEU A 154 -14.98 -11.23 2.97
CA LEU A 154 -15.16 -10.66 4.31
C LEU A 154 -16.03 -9.40 4.28
N GLU A 155 -17.14 -9.43 5.02
CA GLU A 155 -17.93 -8.24 5.32
C GLU A 155 -17.08 -7.18 6.02
N GLU A 156 -17.34 -5.90 5.73
CA GLU A 156 -16.52 -4.77 6.22
C GLU A 156 -16.40 -4.73 7.76
N ASN A 157 -17.46 -5.05 8.48
CA ASN A 157 -17.42 -5.14 9.96
C ASN A 157 -16.47 -6.24 10.46
N LYS A 158 -16.42 -7.38 9.77
CA LYS A 158 -15.53 -8.50 10.12
C LYS A 158 -14.08 -8.18 9.72
N TYR A 159 -13.89 -7.49 8.60
CA TYR A 159 -12.59 -6.98 8.17
C TYR A 159 -11.98 -6.02 9.21
N GLN A 160 -12.75 -5.04 9.68
CA GLN A 160 -12.31 -4.11 10.72
C GLN A 160 -12.02 -4.84 12.04
N ALA A 161 -12.86 -5.79 12.44
CA ALA A 161 -12.63 -6.61 13.63
C ALA A 161 -11.35 -7.45 13.51
N LEU A 162 -11.08 -8.03 12.34
CA LEU A 162 -9.87 -8.81 12.07
C LEU A 162 -8.63 -7.93 12.22
N ILE A 163 -8.61 -6.73 11.64
CA ILE A 163 -7.51 -5.77 11.75
C ILE A 163 -7.28 -5.36 13.21
N ALA A 164 -8.37 -5.04 13.93
CA ALA A 164 -8.30 -4.64 15.32
C ALA A 164 -7.65 -5.74 16.17
N VAL A 165 -8.11 -6.99 16.02
CA VAL A 165 -7.53 -8.14 16.72
C VAL A 165 -6.06 -8.35 16.34
N LEU A 166 -5.72 -8.36 15.05
CA LEU A 166 -4.33 -8.55 14.60
C LEU A 166 -3.39 -7.47 15.17
N SER A 167 -3.86 -6.22 15.28
CA SER A 167 -3.11 -5.09 15.84
C SER A 167 -2.81 -5.22 17.34
N GLU A 168 -3.56 -6.03 18.08
CA GLU A 168 -3.29 -6.28 19.50
C GLU A 168 -2.11 -7.22 19.72
N PHE A 169 -1.84 -8.12 18.76
CA PHE A 169 -0.83 -9.18 18.89
C PHE A 169 0.38 -8.98 17.98
N GLY A 170 0.27 -8.12 16.96
CA GLY A 170 1.32 -7.92 15.96
C GLY A 170 1.35 -6.51 15.39
N GLU A 171 2.35 -6.27 14.55
CA GLU A 171 2.55 -5.00 13.86
C GLU A 171 2.17 -5.17 12.38
N ALA A 172 1.45 -4.21 11.81
CA ALA A 172 1.21 -4.18 10.36
C ALA A 172 2.54 -4.19 9.60
N SER A 173 2.65 -5.05 8.60
CA SER A 173 3.86 -5.28 7.84
C SER A 173 3.70 -4.73 6.42
N SER A 174 4.64 -3.88 6.01
CA SER A 174 4.74 -3.38 4.63
C SER A 174 5.54 -4.29 3.70
N VAL A 175 5.93 -5.49 4.16
CA VAL A 175 6.66 -6.47 3.35
C VAL A 175 5.70 -7.09 2.34
N THR A 176 6.04 -6.95 1.06
CA THR A 176 5.26 -7.48 -0.06
C THR A 176 5.42 -8.99 -0.20
N LEU A 177 4.45 -9.65 -0.84
CA LEU A 177 4.51 -11.08 -1.14
C LEU A 177 5.80 -11.45 -1.89
N ALA A 178 6.16 -10.70 -2.93
CA ALA A 178 7.37 -10.95 -3.72
C ALA A 178 8.66 -10.98 -2.86
N VAL A 179 8.77 -10.09 -1.87
CA VAL A 179 9.93 -10.10 -0.95
C VAL A 179 9.92 -11.34 -0.06
N LEU A 180 8.76 -11.83 0.36
CA LEU A 180 8.65 -13.05 1.17
C LEU A 180 8.88 -14.32 0.37
N GLU A 181 8.47 -14.35 -0.90
CA GLU A 181 8.74 -15.47 -1.80
C GLU A 181 10.23 -15.57 -2.16
N GLU A 182 10.90 -14.44 -2.35
CA GLU A 182 12.32 -14.41 -2.74
C GLU A 182 13.27 -14.53 -1.55
N TYR A 183 13.00 -13.83 -0.45
CA TYR A 183 13.91 -13.70 0.70
C TYR A 183 13.35 -14.25 2.01
N GLY A 184 12.04 -14.53 2.06
CA GLY A 184 11.39 -15.15 3.20
C GLY A 184 11.50 -16.67 3.17
N LYS A 185 11.18 -17.29 4.30
CA LYS A 185 11.01 -18.74 4.39
C LYS A 185 9.55 -19.06 4.66
N THR A 186 8.88 -19.68 3.69
CA THR A 186 7.52 -20.20 3.89
C THR A 186 7.54 -21.30 4.96
N ILE A 187 6.76 -21.11 6.03
CA ILE A 187 6.56 -22.10 7.09
C ILE A 187 5.31 -22.91 6.80
N ILE A 188 4.21 -22.23 6.48
CA ILE A 188 2.92 -22.85 6.12
C ILE A 188 2.40 -22.13 4.88
N ALA A 189 2.26 -22.87 3.79
CA ALA A 189 1.90 -22.30 2.48
C ALA A 189 0.41 -21.99 2.37
N ASP A 190 -0.44 -22.79 3.01
CA ASP A 190 -1.89 -22.75 2.84
C ASP A 190 -2.60 -22.97 4.18
N ASP A 191 -3.72 -22.28 4.37
CA ASP A 191 -4.59 -22.40 5.55
C ASP A 191 -3.84 -22.25 6.89
N ALA A 192 -2.84 -21.36 6.95
CA ALA A 192 -1.92 -21.25 8.08
C ALA A 192 -2.61 -21.13 9.44
N VAL A 193 -3.70 -20.34 9.51
CA VAL A 193 -4.47 -20.16 10.75
C VAL A 193 -5.06 -21.49 11.24
N LYS A 194 -5.69 -22.26 10.34
CA LYS A 194 -6.28 -23.56 10.67
C LYS A 194 -5.22 -24.59 11.01
N VAL A 195 -4.11 -24.61 10.28
CA VAL A 195 -2.97 -25.50 10.54
C VAL A 195 -2.39 -25.23 11.93
N LEU A 196 -2.17 -23.96 12.28
CA LEU A 196 -1.69 -23.57 13.61
C LEU A 196 -2.68 -24.03 14.70
N CYS A 197 -3.98 -23.77 14.54
CA CYS A 197 -5.00 -24.21 15.50
C CYS A 197 -5.11 -25.74 15.62
N ARG A 198 -4.88 -26.48 14.52
CA ARG A 198 -4.94 -27.95 14.50
C ARG A 198 -3.75 -28.59 15.19
N HIS A 199 -2.55 -28.06 14.97
CA HIS A 199 -1.31 -28.64 15.47
C HIS A 199 -0.95 -28.18 16.89
N PHE A 200 -1.42 -27.00 17.31
CA PHE A 200 -1.11 -26.41 18.61
C PHE A 200 -2.39 -26.12 19.40
N LYS A 201 -2.69 -26.99 20.38
CA LYS A 201 -3.86 -26.87 21.27
C LYS A 201 -3.69 -25.80 22.34
#